data_AF-A0A2V6JGS5-F1
#
_entry.id   AF-A0A2V6JGS5-F1
#
_cell.length_a   1.000
_cell.length_b   1.000
_cell.length_c   1.000
_cell.angle_alpha   90.00
_cell.angle_beta   90.00
_cell.angle_gamma   90.00
#
_symmetry.space_group_name_H-M   'P 1'
#
loop_
_entity.id
_entity.type
_entity.pdbx_description
1 polymer ?
#
loop_
_entity_poly.entity_id
_entity_poly.type
_entity_poly.pdbx_seq_one_letter_code
_entity_poly.pdbx_strand_id
1 'polypeptide(L)' 'MKDRIFLSHKGANKPVIRCYYRALGAAGFRPWLDEKDMPAGTNPDRGIREGFKDACAVIFFLTP' A
#
# COMPACT_ATOMS: atom_id res chain seq x y z
N MET A 1 -5.46 17.63 2.05
CA MET A 1 -4.07 17.13 1.89
C MET A 1 -4.12 15.71 1.37
N LYS A 2 -3.22 15.33 0.45
CA LYS A 2 -3.03 13.91 0.10
C LYS A 2 -2.14 13.27 1.18
N ASP A 3 -2.72 12.44 2.02
CA ASP A 3 -2.07 11.73 3.14
C ASP A 3 -1.96 10.22 2.91
N ARG A 4 -2.35 9.75 1.71
CA ARG A 4 -2.30 8.33 1.35
C ARG A 4 -0.91 7.91 0.93
N ILE A 5 -0.43 6.80 1.49
CA ILE A 5 0.84 6.17 1.11
C ILE A 5 0.53 4.77 0.59
N PHE A 6 0.94 4.47 -0.65
CA PHE A 6 0.77 3.14 -1.19
C PHE A 6 1.95 2.24 -0.83
N LEU A 7 1.67 1.09 -0.22
CA LEU A 7 2.65 0.08 0.15
C LEU A 7 2.60 -1.05 -0.88
N SER A 8 3.56 -1.09 -1.80
CA SER A 8 3.65 -2.11 -2.85
C SER A 8 4.62 -3.20 -2.45
N HIS A 9 4.14 -4.44 -2.35
CA HIS A 9 4.95 -5.59 -1.97
C HIS A 9 4.62 -6.82 -2.81
N LYS A 10 5.62 -7.70 -2.99
CA LYS A 10 5.40 -9.09 -3.39
C LYS A 10 4.96 -9.85 -2.14
N GLY A 11 4.00 -10.78 -2.20
CA GLY A 11 3.35 -11.42 -1.04
C GLY A 11 4.27 -12.09 0.02
N ALA A 12 5.58 -12.15 -0.21
CA ALA A 12 6.58 -12.46 0.80
C ALA A 12 6.74 -11.28 1.79
N ASN A 13 6.90 -11.56 3.09
CA ASN A 13 7.15 -10.56 4.16
C ASN A 13 5.95 -9.76 4.71
N LYS A 14 4.75 -10.34 4.68
CA LYS A 14 3.53 -9.77 5.31
C LYS A 14 3.74 -9.23 6.75
N PRO A 15 4.51 -9.86 7.65
CA PRO A 15 4.73 -9.31 9.00
C PRO A 15 5.44 -7.94 9.01
N VAL A 16 6.45 -7.77 8.15
CA VAL A 16 7.22 -6.52 8.05
C VAL A 16 6.33 -5.41 7.49
N ILE A 17 5.61 -5.69 6.41
CA ILE A 17 4.70 -4.71 5.77
C ILE A 17 3.62 -4.23 6.75
N ARG A 18 3.07 -5.13 7.59
CA ARG A 18 2.12 -4.76 8.65
C ARG A 18 2.73 -3.82 9.69
N CYS A 19 4.02 -3.95 10.00
CA CYS A 19 4.70 -3.03 10.90
C CYS A 19 4.77 -1.63 10.28
N TYR A 20 5.16 -1.51 9.00
CA TYR A 20 5.15 -0.22 8.29
C TYR A 20 3.75 0.38 8.20
N TYR A 21 2.73 -0.42 7.88
CA TYR A 21 1.34 0.02 7.86
C TYR A 21 0.91 0.63 9.22
N ARG A 22 1.23 -0.04 10.33
CA ARG A 22 0.88 0.47 11.67
C ARG A 22 1.68 1.72 12.03
N ALA A 23 2.98 1.75 11.73
CA ALA A 23 3.85 2.88 12.02
C ALA A 23 3.44 4.14 11.25
N LEU A 24 3.12 4.01 9.97
CA LEU A 24 2.64 5.11 9.14
C LEU A 24 1.27 5.61 9.61
N GLY A 25 0.37 4.71 9.98
CA GLY A 25 -0.91 5.08 10.60
C GLY A 25 -0.74 5.85 11.91
N ALA A 26 0.17 5.40 12.77
CA ALA A 26 0.49 6.09 14.02
C ALA A 26 1.13 7.48 13.80
N ALA A 27 1.85 7.66 12.68
CA ALA A 27 2.42 8.94 12.27
C ALA A 27 1.39 9.89 11.57
N GLY A 28 0.12 9.47 11.45
CA GLY A 28 -0.95 10.28 10.87
C GLY A 28 -1.15 10.12 9.36
N PHE A 29 -0.48 9.17 8.72
CA PHE A 29 -0.69 8.84 7.32
C PHE A 29 -1.81 7.81 7.13
N ARG A 30 -2.31 7.69 5.89
CA ARG A 30 -3.28 6.67 5.49
C ARG A 30 -2.62 5.64 4.57
N PRO A 31 -1.89 4.66 5.12
CA PRO A 31 -1.29 3.61 4.32
C PRO A 31 -2.36 2.76 3.64
N TRP A 32 -2.13 2.40 2.39
CA TRP A 32 -3.01 1.62 1.53
C TRP A 32 -2.28 0.34 1.10
N LEU A 33 -2.93 -0.81 1.27
CA LEU A 33 -2.43 -2.12 0.86
C LEU A 33 -3.34 -2.70 -0.22
N ASP A 34 -2.72 -3.13 -1.31
CA ASP A 34 -3.37 -3.86 -2.39
C ASP A 34 -4.18 -5.08 -1.91
N GLU A 35 -3.63 -5.88 -1.00
CA GLU A 35 -4.31 -7.08 -0.48
C GLU A 35 -5.53 -6.78 0.42
N LYS A 36 -5.54 -5.63 1.10
CA LYS A 36 -6.54 -5.34 2.14
C LYS A 36 -7.63 -4.39 1.65
N ASP A 37 -7.28 -3.53 0.71
CA ASP A 37 -8.10 -2.40 0.31
C ASP A 37 -8.52 -2.46 -1.18
N MET A 38 -8.17 -3.55 -1.91
CA MET A 38 -8.79 -3.85 -3.21
C MET A 38 -10.02 -4.74 -3.04
N PRO A 39 -11.17 -4.37 -3.62
CA PRO A 39 -12.33 -5.25 -3.72
C PRO A 39 -12.01 -6.53 -4.49
N ALA A 40 -12.53 -7.67 -4.02
CA ALA A 40 -12.41 -8.94 -4.74
C ALA A 40 -12.94 -8.81 -6.18
N GLY A 41 -12.18 -9.29 -7.17
CA GLY A 41 -12.51 -9.17 -8.60
C GLY A 41 -11.98 -7.90 -9.28
N THR A 42 -11.30 -7.01 -8.55
CA THR A 42 -10.63 -5.84 -9.15
C THR A 42 -9.44 -6.30 -10.01
N ASN A 43 -9.34 -5.77 -11.22
CA ASN A 43 -8.16 -5.99 -12.06
C ASN A 43 -6.91 -5.40 -11.35
N PRO A 44 -5.86 -6.20 -11.08
CA PRO A 44 -4.69 -5.77 -10.32
C PRO A 44 -4.00 -4.52 -10.89
N ASP A 45 -3.83 -4.45 -12.21
CA ASP A 45 -3.18 -3.32 -12.87
C ASP A 45 -3.97 -2.03 -12.69
N ARG A 46 -5.31 -2.13 -12.69
CA ARG A 46 -6.19 -0.98 -12.47
C ARG A 46 -6.11 -0.51 -11.02
N GLY A 47 -6.16 -1.43 -10.06
CA GLY A 47 -6.05 -1.09 -8.64
C GLY A 47 -4.73 -0.41 -8.32
N ILE A 48 -3.61 -0.97 -8.81
CA ILE A 48 -2.28 -0.38 -8.61
C ILE A 48 -2.20 1.04 -9.20
N ARG A 49 -2.72 1.25 -10.43
CA ARG A 49 -2.76 2.58 -11.07
C ARG A 49 -3.59 3.59 -10.29
N GLU A 50 -4.71 3.17 -9.71
CA GLU A 50 -5.54 4.04 -8.87
C GLU A 50 -4.80 4.42 -7.57
N GLY A 51 -4.09 3.47 -6.96
CA GLY A 51 -3.18 3.74 -5.84
C GLY A 51 -2.15 4.80 -6.11
N PHE A 52 -1.49 4.73 -7.26
CA PHE A 52 -0.49 5.72 -7.65
C PHE A 52 -1.08 7.11 -7.86
N LYS A 53 -2.30 7.22 -8.39
CA LYS A 53 -2.95 8.53 -8.61
C LYS A 53 -3.34 9.21 -7.29
N ASP A 54 -3.82 8.42 -6.34
CA ASP A 54 -4.37 8.91 -5.08
C ASP A 54 -3.30 9.10 -3.99
N ALA A 55 -2.15 8.43 -4.10
CA ALA A 55 -1.08 8.52 -3.14
C ALA A 55 -0.26 9.83 -3.26
N CYS A 56 0.26 10.30 -2.13
CA CYS A 56 1.31 11.32 -2.09
C CYS A 56 2.72 10.70 -2.17
N ALA A 57 2.86 9.43 -1.78
CA ALA A 57 4.10 8.68 -1.84
C ALA A 57 3.83 7.17 -2.03
N VAL A 58 4.84 6.48 -2.58
CA VAL A 58 4.81 5.04 -2.79
C VAL A 58 6.06 4.42 -2.17
N ILE A 59 5.89 3.32 -1.44
CA ILE A 59 6.98 2.53 -0.89
C ILE A 59 6.98 1.17 -1.56
N PHE A 60 8.09 0.82 -2.22
CA PHE A 60 8.30 -0.48 -2.84
C PHE A 60 9.13 -1.38 -1.94
N PHE A 61 8.58 -2.53 -1.55
CA PHE A 61 9.28 -3.57 -0.82
C PHE A 61 9.92 -4.54 -1.82
N LEU A 62 11.17 -4.26 -2.19
CA LEU A 62 11.93 -5.09 -3.11
C LEU A 62 12.56 -6.27 -2.37
N THR A 63 12.19 -7.48 -2.77
CA THR A 63 12.83 -8.73 -2.33
C THR A 63 13.56 -9.36 -3.51
N PRO A 64 14.65 -10.12 -3.30
CA PRO A 64 15.28 -10.92 -4.34
C PRO A 64 14.28 -11.85 -5.07
#